data_AF-A0A428W4I5-F1
#
_entry.id   AF-A0A428W4I5-F1
#
_cell.length_a   1.000
_cell.length_b   1.000
_cell.length_c   1.000
_cell.angle_alpha   90.00
_cell.angle_beta   90.00
_cell.angle_gamma   90.00
#
_symmetry.space_group_name_H-M   'P 1'
#
loop_
_entity.id
_entity.type
_entity.pdbx_description
1 polymer ?
#
loop_
_entity_poly.entity_id
_entity_poly.type
_entity_poly.pdbx_seq_one_letter_code
_entity_poly.pdbx_strand_id
1 'polypeptide(L)'
;LDALAALIVRMHLTGFSWGDCSLSNTLFRRDAGAFAAYLVDAETGNLYPKLSEGQRSEDIEILRLNIFGECLDLEAAELLHEAIDPEAVVDDIVARYERLWHEVTYEQEVPRDARHDIEGRIRRLNELGFDVAEVDLSTVDGGYRVRPKVVDAGYHTRRLLRLTGLDAEENQARQLLNDLDAYRAESDLVDEQQAAHRWLTEVFEPVVRAVPANLRRKLEPQEIFSQIIQHKWLLSERAGRDVGMAPAVQSYLTDVLAHKPDEQAVLGVEVSAL
;
A
#
# COMPACT_ATOMS: atom_id res chain seq x y z
N LEU A 1 0.68 -13.05 -7.37
CA LEU A 1 -0.52 -12.91 -8.22
C LEU A 1 -1.05 -11.48 -8.18
N ASP A 2 -1.22 -10.87 -6.99
CA ASP A 2 -1.69 -9.48 -6.85
C ASP A 2 -0.81 -8.47 -7.61
N ALA A 3 0.51 -8.64 -7.57
CA ALA A 3 1.47 -7.79 -8.29
C ALA A 3 1.19 -7.74 -9.80
N LEU A 4 0.90 -8.89 -10.42
CA LEU A 4 0.61 -9.00 -11.84
C LEU A 4 -0.75 -8.37 -12.17
N ALA A 5 -1.79 -8.67 -11.38
CA ALA A 5 -3.10 -8.05 -11.54
C ALA A 5 -3.01 -6.51 -11.45
N ALA A 6 -2.23 -6.00 -10.49
CA ALA A 6 -1.98 -4.57 -10.33
C ALA A 6 -1.25 -3.96 -11.55
N LEU A 7 -0.23 -4.65 -12.08
CA LEU A 7 0.47 -4.22 -13.29
C LEU A 7 -0.49 -4.05 -14.47
N ILE A 8 -1.32 -5.05 -14.73
CA ILE A 8 -2.27 -5.04 -15.86
C ILE A 8 -3.32 -3.93 -15.66
N VAL A 9 -3.87 -3.76 -14.45
CA VAL A 9 -4.80 -2.66 -14.16
C VAL A 9 -4.16 -1.31 -14.42
N ARG A 10 -2.91 -1.08 -13.98
CA ARG A 10 -2.21 0.19 -14.23
C ARG A 10 -2.03 0.45 -15.72
N MET A 11 -1.59 -0.55 -16.48
CA MET A 11 -1.46 -0.46 -17.93
C MET A 11 -2.80 -0.06 -18.58
N HIS A 12 -3.87 -0.77 -18.23
CA HIS A 12 -5.19 -0.52 -18.78
C HIS A 12 -5.75 0.86 -18.39
N LEU A 13 -5.48 1.35 -17.17
CA LEU A 13 -5.83 2.70 -16.73
C LEU A 13 -5.10 3.79 -17.53
N THR A 14 -3.87 3.52 -17.99
CA THR A 14 -3.11 4.44 -18.85
C THR A 14 -3.49 4.37 -20.33
N GLY A 15 -4.44 3.50 -20.69
CA GLY A 15 -4.84 3.29 -22.08
C GLY A 15 -3.93 2.31 -22.84
N PHE A 16 -3.04 1.61 -22.16
CA PHE A 16 -2.08 0.68 -22.76
C PHE A 16 -2.65 -0.74 -22.77
N SER A 17 -2.82 -1.32 -23.96
CA SER A 17 -3.11 -2.73 -24.17
C SER A 17 -1.82 -3.49 -24.44
N TRP A 18 -1.61 -4.64 -23.80
CA TRP A 18 -0.33 -5.35 -23.82
C TRP A 18 -0.18 -6.26 -25.04
N GLY A 19 -1.19 -7.04 -25.38
CA GLY A 19 -1.18 -7.95 -26.53
C GLY A 19 -0.32 -9.21 -26.36
N ASP A 20 0.47 -9.34 -25.29
CA ASP A 20 1.23 -10.55 -24.96
C ASP A 20 1.44 -10.71 -23.44
N CYS A 21 0.32 -10.69 -22.71
CA CYS A 21 0.31 -10.85 -21.25
C CYS A 21 0.79 -12.26 -20.86
N SER A 22 1.92 -12.37 -20.16
CA SER A 22 2.47 -13.67 -19.75
C SER A 22 3.34 -13.57 -18.48
N LEU A 23 3.61 -14.69 -17.80
CA LEU A 23 4.58 -14.71 -16.69
C LEU A 23 6.01 -14.54 -17.21
N SER A 24 6.33 -15.09 -18.39
CA SER A 24 7.65 -14.98 -19.01
C SER A 24 8.02 -13.54 -19.39
N ASN A 25 7.03 -12.72 -19.76
CA ASN A 25 7.23 -11.29 -20.05
C ASN A 25 7.04 -10.38 -18.84
N THR A 26 6.93 -10.96 -17.63
CA THR A 26 6.78 -10.23 -16.37
C THR A 26 7.99 -10.43 -15.47
N LEU A 27 8.66 -9.32 -15.11
CA LEU A 27 9.69 -9.35 -14.08
C LEU A 27 9.06 -9.15 -12.69
N PHE A 28 9.21 -10.16 -11.83
CA PHE A 28 8.84 -10.06 -10.42
C PHE A 28 10.04 -9.67 -9.56
N ARG A 29 9.91 -8.59 -8.80
CA ARG A 29 10.92 -8.15 -7.81
C ARG A 29 10.31 -8.21 -6.42
N ARG A 30 11.05 -8.72 -5.43
CA ARG A 30 10.68 -8.56 -4.02
C ARG A 30 10.85 -7.09 -3.64
N ASP A 31 9.83 -6.50 -3.02
CA ASP A 31 9.79 -5.10 -2.61
C ASP A 31 9.10 -5.00 -1.25
N ALA A 32 9.83 -4.61 -0.21
CA ALA A 32 9.33 -4.39 1.17
C ALA A 32 8.35 -5.48 1.69
N GLY A 33 8.69 -6.76 1.51
CA GLY A 33 7.86 -7.90 1.97
C GLY A 33 6.74 -8.32 1.02
N ALA A 34 6.51 -7.58 -0.06
CA ALA A 34 5.59 -7.91 -1.16
C ALA A 34 6.35 -8.18 -2.48
N PHE A 35 5.60 -8.49 -3.54
CA PHE A 35 6.12 -8.56 -4.90
C PHE A 35 5.65 -7.35 -5.71
N ALA A 36 6.56 -6.77 -6.48
CA ALA A 36 6.26 -5.85 -7.58
C ALA A 36 6.39 -6.59 -8.91
N ALA A 37 5.54 -6.27 -9.88
CA ALA A 37 5.60 -6.80 -11.23
C ALA A 37 5.89 -5.67 -12.21
N TYR A 38 6.78 -5.94 -13.17
CA TYR A 38 7.19 -5.01 -14.21
C TYR A 38 7.07 -5.65 -15.59
N LEU A 39 6.56 -4.88 -16.55
CA LEU A 39 6.57 -5.23 -17.96
C LEU A 39 8.01 -5.29 -18.47
N VAL A 40 8.41 -6.42 -19.05
CA VAL A 40 9.75 -6.57 -19.66
C VAL A 40 9.69 -6.34 -21.16
N ASP A 41 8.63 -6.84 -21.80
CA ASP A 41 8.44 -6.73 -23.25
C ASP A 41 7.12 -6.04 -23.57
N ALA A 42 7.22 -4.96 -24.34
CA ALA A 42 6.11 -4.12 -24.76
C ALA A 42 5.95 -4.10 -26.29
N GLU A 43 6.66 -4.96 -27.04
CA GLU A 43 6.71 -4.93 -28.51
C GLU A 43 5.32 -5.06 -29.16
N THR A 44 4.46 -5.90 -28.59
CA THR A 44 3.09 -6.16 -29.07
C THR A 44 2.07 -5.14 -28.55
N GLY A 45 2.51 -4.22 -27.67
CA GLY A 45 1.64 -3.32 -26.95
C GLY A 45 1.15 -2.13 -27.79
N ASN A 46 -0.06 -1.67 -27.51
CA ASN A 46 -0.68 -0.54 -28.18
C ASN A 46 -1.19 0.48 -27.15
N LEU A 47 -0.86 1.75 -27.36
CA LEU A 47 -1.32 2.86 -26.51
C LEU A 47 -2.49 3.59 -27.17
N TYR A 48 -3.58 3.71 -26.42
CA TYR A 48 -4.78 4.43 -26.81
C TYR A 48 -5.06 5.58 -25.82
N PRO A 49 -5.85 6.60 -26.21
CA PRO A 49 -6.30 7.62 -25.25
C PRO A 49 -7.08 7.04 -24.06
N LYS A 50 -7.83 5.96 -24.30
CA LYS A 50 -8.53 5.16 -23.31
C LYS A 50 -8.81 3.79 -23.91
N LEU A 51 -8.58 2.71 -23.15
CA LEU A 51 -9.01 1.38 -23.59
C LEU A 51 -10.54 1.25 -23.55
N SER A 52 -11.06 0.59 -24.57
CA SER A 52 -12.41 0.03 -24.55
C SER A 52 -12.46 -1.22 -23.67
N GLU A 53 -13.67 -1.59 -23.24
CA GLU A 53 -13.89 -2.85 -22.53
C GLU A 53 -13.46 -4.06 -23.35
N GLY A 54 -13.72 -4.07 -24.67
CA GLY A 54 -13.32 -5.16 -25.56
C GLY A 54 -11.81 -5.37 -25.62
N GLN A 55 -11.03 -4.30 -25.78
CA GLN A 55 -9.55 -4.39 -25.77
C GLN A 55 -9.02 -4.91 -24.44
N ARG A 56 -9.64 -4.47 -23.35
CA ARG A 56 -9.29 -4.89 -22.00
C ARG A 56 -9.56 -6.38 -21.80
N SER A 57 -10.73 -6.85 -22.24
CA SER A 57 -11.11 -8.27 -22.16
C SER A 57 -10.22 -9.14 -23.05
N GLU A 58 -9.80 -8.64 -24.21
CA GLU A 58 -8.87 -9.36 -25.09
C GLU A 58 -7.52 -9.59 -24.42
N ASP A 59 -6.94 -8.59 -23.75
CA ASP A 59 -5.70 -8.76 -22.97
C ASP A 59 -5.84 -9.77 -21.82
N ILE A 60 -7.03 -9.85 -21.20
CA ILE A 60 -7.29 -10.81 -20.12
C ILE A 60 -7.48 -12.23 -20.64
N GLU A 61 -8.07 -12.41 -21.82
CA GLU A 61 -8.15 -13.72 -22.48
C GLU A 61 -6.76 -14.19 -22.94
N ILE A 62 -5.94 -13.30 -23.49
CA ILE A 62 -4.53 -13.61 -23.83
C ILE A 62 -3.77 -14.04 -22.58
N LEU A 63 -3.88 -13.27 -21.49
CA LEU A 63 -3.29 -13.61 -20.20
C LEU A 63 -3.73 -14.99 -19.71
N ARG A 64 -5.04 -15.28 -19.76
CA ARG A 64 -5.60 -16.56 -19.34
C ARG A 64 -4.95 -17.72 -20.10
N LEU A 65 -4.87 -17.62 -21.43
CA LEU A 65 -4.30 -18.67 -22.27
C LEU A 65 -2.79 -18.83 -22.06
N ASN A 66 -2.05 -17.71 -22.03
CA ASN A 66 -0.60 -17.73 -21.90
C ASN A 66 -0.16 -18.29 -20.54
N ILE A 67 -0.72 -17.78 -19.45
CA ILE A 67 -0.34 -18.23 -18.10
C ILE A 67 -0.74 -19.68 -17.87
N PHE A 68 -1.90 -20.10 -18.38
CA PHE A 68 -2.30 -21.51 -18.31
C PHE A 68 -1.29 -22.41 -19.03
N GLY A 69 -0.89 -22.04 -20.25
CA GLY A 69 0.13 -22.76 -21.01
C GLY A 69 1.47 -22.81 -20.27
N GLU A 70 1.94 -21.69 -19.73
CA GLU A 70 3.19 -21.63 -18.96
C GLU A 70 3.13 -22.50 -17.69
N CYS A 71 1.99 -22.53 -16.99
CA CYS A 71 1.80 -23.41 -15.84
C CYS A 71 1.82 -24.90 -16.25
N LEU A 72 1.20 -25.28 -17.36
CA LEU A 72 1.25 -26.65 -17.88
C LEU A 72 2.66 -27.05 -18.31
N ASP A 73 3.43 -26.15 -18.91
CA ASP A 73 4.82 -26.40 -19.27
C ASP A 73 5.69 -26.64 -18.02
N LEU A 74 5.46 -25.86 -16.94
CA LEU A 74 6.12 -26.08 -15.65
C LEU A 74 5.71 -27.40 -14.99
N GLU A 75 4.44 -27.78 -15.09
CA GLU A 75 3.93 -29.06 -14.56
C GLU A 75 4.56 -30.24 -15.30
N ALA A 76 4.56 -30.20 -16.64
CA ALA A 76 5.18 -31.23 -17.47
C ALA A 76 6.70 -31.36 -17.26
N ALA A 77 7.35 -30.27 -16.86
CA ALA A 77 8.78 -30.25 -16.51
C ALA A 77 9.07 -30.67 -15.05
N GLU A 78 8.06 -31.05 -14.26
CA GLU A 78 8.17 -31.34 -12.82
C GLU A 78 8.74 -30.16 -12.01
N LEU A 79 8.52 -28.93 -12.48
CA LEU A 79 8.94 -27.68 -11.84
C LEU A 79 7.80 -26.98 -11.10
N LEU A 80 6.55 -27.33 -11.40
CA LEU A 80 5.38 -26.85 -10.68
C LEU A 80 5.17 -27.68 -9.42
N HIS A 81 4.95 -27.00 -8.29
CA HIS A 81 4.65 -27.67 -7.04
C HIS A 81 3.28 -28.37 -7.11
N GLU A 82 3.19 -29.64 -6.68
CA GLU A 82 2.00 -30.50 -6.81
C GLU A 82 0.69 -29.91 -6.22
N ALA A 83 0.82 -28.97 -5.28
CA ALA A 83 -0.31 -28.27 -4.68
C ALA A 83 -0.87 -27.11 -5.54
N ILE A 84 -0.23 -26.78 -6.65
CA ILE A 84 -0.63 -25.68 -7.53
C ILE A 84 -1.44 -26.25 -8.69
N ASP A 85 -2.70 -25.85 -8.77
CA ASP A 85 -3.56 -26.13 -9.92
C ASP A 85 -3.45 -24.99 -10.94
N PRO A 86 -2.98 -25.24 -12.17
CA PRO A 86 -2.88 -24.24 -13.24
C PRO A 86 -4.18 -23.49 -13.51
N GLU A 87 -5.32 -24.18 -13.53
CA GLU A 87 -6.62 -23.55 -13.82
C GLU A 87 -7.01 -22.61 -12.68
N ALA A 88 -6.85 -23.09 -11.43
CA ALA A 88 -7.12 -22.28 -10.24
C ALA A 88 -6.24 -21.03 -10.17
N VAL A 89 -4.95 -21.11 -10.51
CA VAL A 89 -4.04 -19.95 -10.52
C VAL A 89 -4.52 -18.88 -11.49
N VAL A 90 -4.91 -19.29 -12.70
CA VAL A 90 -5.36 -18.37 -13.75
C VAL A 90 -6.67 -17.70 -13.36
N ASP A 91 -7.65 -18.47 -12.88
CA ASP A 91 -8.91 -17.92 -12.39
C ASP A 91 -8.69 -16.93 -11.22
N ASP A 92 -7.75 -17.24 -10.34
CA ASP A 92 -7.37 -16.36 -9.24
C ASP A 92 -6.78 -15.02 -9.72
N ILE A 93 -5.96 -15.03 -10.77
CA ILE A 93 -5.39 -13.79 -11.35
C ILE A 93 -6.49 -12.97 -11.99
N VAL A 94 -7.35 -13.59 -12.80
CA VAL A 94 -8.46 -12.91 -13.50
C VAL A 94 -9.44 -12.32 -12.48
N ALA A 95 -9.79 -13.07 -11.43
CA ALA A 95 -10.67 -12.59 -10.37
C ALA A 95 -10.05 -11.41 -9.59
N ARG A 96 -8.76 -11.46 -9.28
CA ARG A 96 -8.04 -10.33 -8.66
C ARG A 96 -8.03 -9.10 -9.56
N TYR A 97 -7.78 -9.30 -10.85
CA TYR A 97 -7.78 -8.24 -11.85
C TYR A 97 -9.16 -7.55 -11.94
N GLU A 98 -10.24 -8.31 -12.10
CA GLU A 98 -11.59 -7.73 -12.21
C GLU A 98 -12.04 -7.03 -10.94
N ARG A 99 -11.76 -7.61 -9.76
CA ARG A 99 -12.02 -6.95 -8.47
C ARG A 99 -11.29 -5.62 -8.37
N LEU A 100 -10.00 -5.60 -8.68
CA LEU A 100 -9.22 -4.37 -8.61
C LEU A 100 -9.71 -3.35 -9.63
N TRP A 101 -9.93 -3.76 -10.88
CA TRP A 101 -10.42 -2.87 -11.94
C TRP A 101 -11.73 -2.21 -11.53
N HIS A 102 -12.69 -2.99 -11.01
CA HIS A 102 -13.94 -2.47 -10.50
C HIS A 102 -13.69 -1.44 -9.40
N GLU A 103 -12.89 -1.79 -8.38
CA GLU A 103 -12.63 -0.89 -7.25
C GLU A 103 -11.89 0.39 -7.64
N VAL A 104 -11.13 0.43 -8.73
CA VAL A 104 -10.38 1.62 -9.14
C VAL A 104 -11.09 2.44 -10.22
N THR A 105 -12.00 1.83 -10.98
CA THR A 105 -12.76 2.54 -12.02
C THR A 105 -14.16 2.95 -11.57
N TYR A 106 -14.70 2.30 -10.54
CA TYR A 106 -16.02 2.65 -10.00
C TYR A 106 -16.02 4.06 -9.40
N GLU A 107 -16.80 4.94 -10.01
CA GLU A 107 -17.00 6.30 -9.51
C GLU A 107 -18.03 6.29 -8.39
N GLN A 108 -17.59 6.69 -7.19
CA GLN A 108 -18.50 6.87 -6.05
C GLN A 108 -18.73 8.36 -5.83
N GLU A 109 -20.00 8.75 -5.76
CA GLU A 109 -20.41 10.06 -5.30
C GLU A 109 -20.56 10.02 -3.78
N VAL A 110 -19.68 10.74 -3.10
CA VAL A 110 -19.63 10.78 -1.64
C VAL A 110 -20.20 12.12 -1.18
N PRO A 111 -21.26 12.13 -0.34
CA PRO A 111 -21.76 13.33 0.31
C PRO A 111 -20.65 14.07 1.07
N ARG A 112 -20.76 15.40 1.21
CA ARG A 112 -19.70 16.23 1.82
C ARG A 112 -19.36 15.85 3.27
N ASP A 113 -20.28 15.19 3.98
CA ASP A 113 -20.19 14.72 5.36
C ASP A 113 -19.71 13.27 5.51
N ALA A 114 -19.55 12.52 4.41
CA ALA A 114 -19.23 11.09 4.41
C ALA A 114 -17.75 10.78 4.12
N ARG A 115 -16.81 11.58 4.64
CA ARG A 115 -15.35 11.33 4.47
C ARG A 115 -14.93 9.92 4.93
N HIS A 116 -15.62 9.36 5.92
CA HIS A 116 -15.34 8.02 6.45
C HIS A 116 -15.51 6.89 5.41
N ASP A 117 -16.43 7.06 4.45
CA ASP A 117 -16.69 6.05 3.42
C ASP A 117 -15.50 5.91 2.44
N ILE A 118 -14.77 7.01 2.23
CA ILE A 118 -13.54 7.04 1.42
C ILE A 118 -12.43 6.25 2.12
N GLU A 119 -12.23 6.49 3.42
CA GLU A 119 -11.23 5.77 4.24
C GLU A 119 -11.52 4.26 4.28
N GLY A 120 -12.79 3.88 4.43
CA GLY A 120 -13.20 2.47 4.39
C GLY A 120 -12.90 1.79 3.05
N ARG A 121 -13.04 2.50 1.93
CA ARG A 121 -12.72 1.97 0.60
C ARG A 121 -11.23 1.82 0.36
N ILE A 122 -10.43 2.82 0.75
CA ILE A 122 -8.97 2.73 0.74
C ILE A 122 -8.50 1.52 1.56
N ARG A 123 -9.12 1.30 2.73
CA ARG A 123 -8.83 0.12 3.56
C ARG A 123 -9.14 -1.20 2.85
N ARG A 124 -10.29 -1.33 2.20
CA ARG A 124 -10.63 -2.55 1.42
C ARG A 124 -9.64 -2.81 0.28
N LEU A 125 -9.23 -1.76 -0.43
CA LEU A 125 -8.20 -1.87 -1.48
C LEU A 125 -6.86 -2.34 -0.91
N ASN A 126 -6.46 -1.82 0.25
CA ASN A 126 -5.26 -2.27 0.95
C ASN A 126 -5.39 -3.72 1.46
N GLU A 127 -6.56 -4.13 1.98
CA GLU A 127 -6.83 -5.52 2.40
C GLU A 127 -6.76 -6.51 1.22
N LEU A 128 -7.05 -6.04 0.01
CA LEU A 128 -6.90 -6.80 -1.23
C LEU A 128 -5.44 -6.82 -1.75
N GLY A 129 -4.49 -6.26 -1.00
CA GLY A 129 -3.06 -6.26 -1.34
C GLY A 129 -2.65 -5.17 -2.33
N PHE A 130 -3.49 -4.14 -2.52
CA PHE A 130 -3.20 -3.04 -3.43
C PHE A 130 -2.87 -1.77 -2.67
N ASP A 131 -1.69 -1.21 -2.94
CA ASP A 131 -1.29 0.07 -2.38
C ASP A 131 -2.01 1.21 -3.10
N VAL A 132 -2.88 1.94 -2.38
CA VAL A 132 -3.55 3.14 -2.86
C VAL A 132 -2.89 4.36 -2.23
N ALA A 133 -2.12 5.11 -3.01
CA ALA A 133 -1.40 6.27 -2.49
C ALA A 133 -2.21 7.55 -2.49
N GLU A 134 -3.12 7.71 -3.45
CA GLU A 134 -3.84 8.97 -3.68
C GLU A 134 -5.28 8.67 -4.06
N VAL A 135 -6.18 9.61 -3.76
CA VAL A 135 -7.56 9.60 -4.23
C VAL A 135 -7.76 10.87 -5.05
N ASP A 136 -8.10 10.71 -6.32
CA ASP A 136 -8.51 11.83 -7.17
C ASP A 136 -9.89 12.28 -6.70
N LEU A 137 -9.95 13.48 -6.11
CA LEU A 137 -11.15 14.12 -5.62
C LEU A 137 -11.60 15.17 -6.64
N SER A 138 -12.70 14.89 -7.34
CA SER A 138 -13.37 15.87 -8.21
C SER A 138 -14.61 16.40 -7.50
N THR A 139 -14.78 17.73 -7.45
CA THR A 139 -16.02 18.30 -6.88
C THR A 139 -17.16 18.16 -7.88
N VAL A 140 -18.29 17.63 -7.44
CA VAL A 140 -19.55 17.53 -8.21
C VAL A 140 -20.69 18.21 -7.43
N ASP A 141 -21.78 18.57 -8.11
CA ASP A 141 -22.92 19.23 -7.46
C ASP A 141 -23.51 18.33 -6.36
N GLY A 142 -23.24 18.68 -5.10
CA GLY A 142 -23.71 17.96 -3.91
C GLY A 142 -22.67 17.11 -3.17
N GLY A 143 -21.45 16.93 -3.70
CA GLY A 143 -20.47 16.03 -3.07
C GLY A 143 -19.10 15.99 -3.74
N TYR A 144 -18.39 14.89 -3.50
CA TYR A 144 -17.09 14.57 -4.11
C TYR A 144 -17.21 13.30 -4.93
N ARG A 145 -16.66 13.32 -6.14
CA ARG A 145 -16.38 12.13 -6.94
C ARG A 145 -14.97 11.68 -6.62
N VAL A 146 -14.86 10.44 -6.16
CA VAL A 146 -13.61 9.91 -5.62
C VAL A 146 -13.14 8.73 -6.46
N ARG A 147 -11.90 8.78 -6.96
CA ARG A 147 -11.27 7.66 -7.67
C ARG A 147 -9.94 7.30 -7.00
N PRO A 148 -9.77 6.06 -6.50
CA PRO A 148 -8.51 5.65 -5.90
C PRO A 148 -7.45 5.42 -6.99
N LYS A 149 -6.20 5.80 -6.68
CA LYS A 149 -5.04 5.63 -7.56
C LYS A 149 -4.13 4.56 -7.00
N VAL A 150 -4.02 3.45 -7.74
CA VAL A 150 -3.14 2.33 -7.40
C VAL A 150 -1.70 2.70 -7.73
N VAL A 151 -0.79 2.44 -6.80
CA VAL A 151 0.65 2.62 -6.97
C VAL A 151 1.38 1.26 -6.98
N ASP A 152 2.66 1.30 -7.33
CA ASP A 152 3.53 0.12 -7.25
C ASP A 152 3.77 -0.29 -5.79
N ALA A 153 4.01 -1.58 -5.57
CA ALA A 153 4.54 -2.04 -4.29
C ALA A 153 5.85 -1.29 -3.94
N GLY A 154 6.03 -0.97 -2.66
CA GLY A 154 7.18 -0.20 -2.18
C GLY A 154 7.11 1.29 -2.51
N TYR A 155 6.00 1.78 -3.08
CA TYR A 155 5.86 3.20 -3.44
C TYR A 155 5.96 4.09 -2.21
N HIS A 156 5.27 3.74 -1.12
CA HIS A 156 5.26 4.53 0.09
C HIS A 156 6.65 4.53 0.73
N THR A 157 7.30 3.37 0.80
CA THR A 157 8.68 3.25 1.29
C THR A 157 9.63 4.16 0.52
N ARG A 158 9.61 4.12 -0.83
CA ARG A 158 10.46 4.97 -1.68
C ARG A 158 10.14 6.45 -1.55
N ARG A 159 8.85 6.81 -1.51
CA ARG A 159 8.42 8.22 -1.37
C ARG A 159 8.86 8.77 -0.02
N LEU A 160 8.64 8.04 1.07
CA LEU A 160 9.05 8.43 2.42
C LEU A 160 10.58 8.58 2.51
N LEU A 161 11.32 7.58 2.04
CA LEU A 161 12.79 7.59 2.06
C LEU A 161 13.34 8.78 1.27
N ARG A 162 12.78 9.07 0.10
CA ARG A 162 13.18 10.23 -0.72
C ARG A 162 12.87 11.57 -0.06
N LEU A 163 11.74 11.69 0.64
CA LEU A 163 11.28 12.95 1.25
C LEU A 163 11.93 13.23 2.60
N THR A 164 12.21 12.19 3.38
CA THR A 164 12.55 12.32 4.81
C THR A 164 13.84 11.60 5.20
N GLY A 165 14.31 10.66 4.38
CA GLY A 165 15.41 9.75 4.74
C GLY A 165 15.01 8.63 5.70
N LEU A 166 13.73 8.53 6.10
CA LEU A 166 13.25 7.44 6.95
C LEU A 166 13.06 6.17 6.12
N ASP A 167 13.60 5.06 6.61
CA ASP A 167 13.38 3.73 6.07
C ASP A 167 12.33 3.00 6.94
N ALA A 168 11.23 2.58 6.35
CA ALA A 168 10.09 2.03 7.07
C ALA A 168 9.42 0.97 6.20
N GLU A 169 8.75 0.00 6.83
CA GLU A 169 7.96 -0.98 6.09
C GLU A 169 6.77 -0.30 5.40
N GLU A 170 6.24 -0.87 4.31
CA GLU A 170 5.26 -0.20 3.44
C GLU A 170 4.03 0.34 4.21
N ASN A 171 3.51 -0.45 5.15
CA ASN A 171 2.38 -0.04 6.00
C ASN A 171 2.73 1.11 6.95
N GLN A 172 3.93 1.11 7.52
CA GLN A 172 4.42 2.22 8.36
C GLN A 172 4.64 3.45 7.48
N ALA A 173 5.32 3.30 6.35
CA ALA A 173 5.61 4.39 5.43
C ALA A 173 4.34 5.10 4.96
N ARG A 174 3.29 4.34 4.66
CA ARG A 174 1.97 4.86 4.34
C ARG A 174 1.35 5.67 5.48
N GLN A 175 1.41 5.17 6.73
CA GLN A 175 0.90 5.92 7.89
C GLN A 175 1.65 7.24 8.09
N LEU A 176 2.98 7.21 7.99
CA LEU A 176 3.83 8.40 8.12
C LEU A 176 3.56 9.41 7.00
N LEU A 177 3.43 8.95 5.75
CA LEU A 177 3.11 9.81 4.61
C LEU A 177 1.73 10.44 4.73
N ASN A 178 0.73 9.71 5.24
CA ASN A 178 -0.60 10.29 5.47
C ASN A 178 -0.57 11.43 6.49
N ASP A 179 0.19 11.29 7.57
CA ASP A 179 0.38 12.34 8.58
C ASP A 179 1.14 13.54 8.00
N LEU A 180 2.17 13.29 7.19
CA LEU A 180 2.93 14.31 6.46
C LEU A 180 2.06 15.07 5.45
N ASP A 181 1.23 14.38 4.70
CA ASP A 181 0.31 14.99 3.72
C ASP A 181 -0.78 15.82 4.42
N ALA A 182 -1.27 15.36 5.57
CA ALA A 182 -2.18 16.14 6.41
C ALA A 182 -1.52 17.41 6.96
N TYR A 183 -0.30 17.31 7.51
CA TYR A 183 0.48 18.47 7.94
C TYR A 183 0.71 19.46 6.80
N ARG A 184 1.05 18.95 5.60
CA ARG A 184 1.24 19.79 4.42
C ARG A 184 -0.04 20.52 4.05
N ALA A 185 -1.20 19.84 4.06
CA ALA A 185 -2.49 20.44 3.74
C ALA A 185 -2.92 21.53 4.74
N GLU A 186 -2.51 21.41 6.00
CA GLU A 186 -2.72 22.43 7.04
C GLU A 186 -1.70 23.57 6.98
N SER A 187 -0.60 23.38 6.25
CA SER A 187 0.45 24.37 6.06
C SER A 187 0.28 25.14 4.74
N ASP A 188 0.78 26.36 4.66
CA ASP A 188 0.86 27.13 3.40
C ASP A 188 2.01 26.66 2.47
N LEU A 189 2.57 25.46 2.69
CA LEU A 189 3.75 24.97 1.96
C LEU A 189 3.34 24.26 0.67
N VAL A 190 3.65 24.88 -0.46
CA VAL A 190 3.42 24.29 -1.79
C VAL A 190 4.44 23.21 -2.12
N ASP A 191 5.70 23.36 -1.67
CA ASP A 191 6.78 22.42 -1.93
C ASP A 191 6.74 21.22 -0.96
N GLU A 192 6.56 20.04 -1.53
CA GLU A 192 6.48 18.76 -0.81
C GLU A 192 7.76 18.45 -0.01
N GLN A 193 8.95 18.78 -0.54
CA GLN A 193 10.22 18.51 0.13
C GLN A 193 10.38 19.41 1.36
N GLN A 194 9.99 20.68 1.25
CA GLN A 194 10.00 21.61 2.39
C GLN A 194 8.98 21.21 3.45
N ALA A 195 7.78 20.79 3.04
CA ALA A 195 6.77 20.27 3.96
C ALA A 195 7.27 19.02 4.69
N ALA A 196 7.91 18.09 3.98
CA ALA A 196 8.48 16.88 4.56
C ALA A 196 9.58 17.19 5.60
N HIS A 197 10.50 18.09 5.28
CA HIS A 197 11.56 18.49 6.21
C HIS A 197 11.01 19.16 7.48
N ARG A 198 10.02 20.05 7.33
CA ARG A 198 9.38 20.71 8.47
C ARG A 198 8.56 19.74 9.30
N TRP A 199 7.79 18.86 8.66
CA TRP A 199 7.08 17.79 9.37
C TRP A 199 8.04 16.89 10.17
N LEU A 200 9.17 16.51 9.57
CA LEU A 200 10.16 15.66 10.24
C LEU A 200 10.71 16.32 11.51
N THR A 201 11.02 17.61 11.45
CA THR A 201 11.66 18.36 12.55
C THR A 201 10.69 18.90 13.59
N GLU A 202 9.47 19.27 13.18
CA GLU A 202 8.44 19.90 14.03
C GLU A 202 7.42 18.91 14.60
N VAL A 203 7.20 17.75 13.94
CA VAL A 203 6.18 16.76 14.35
C VAL A 203 6.82 15.42 14.70
N PHE A 204 7.50 14.79 13.75
CA PHE A 204 8.02 13.43 13.91
C PHE A 204 9.08 13.36 15.02
N GLU A 205 10.16 14.13 14.88
CA GLU A 205 11.27 14.09 15.82
C GLU A 205 10.85 14.50 17.25
N PRO A 206 10.04 15.54 17.51
CA PRO A 206 9.59 15.88 18.86
C PRO A 206 8.77 14.76 19.52
N VAL A 207 7.90 14.10 18.77
CA VAL A 207 7.09 12.97 19.28
C VAL A 207 8.00 11.80 19.64
N VAL A 208 8.90 11.41 18.75
CA VAL A 208 9.90 10.38 19.06
C VAL A 208 10.76 10.82 20.24
N ARG A 209 11.18 12.10 20.30
CA ARG A 209 11.98 12.72 21.37
C ARG A 209 11.29 12.79 22.74
N ALA A 210 9.97 12.69 22.79
CA ALA A 210 9.22 12.61 24.04
C ALA A 210 9.30 11.21 24.71
N VAL A 211 9.60 10.16 23.94
CA VAL A 211 9.68 8.79 24.48
C VAL A 211 10.98 8.57 25.27
N PRO A 212 10.94 8.15 26.55
CA PRO A 212 12.15 7.96 27.35
C PRO A 212 13.24 7.13 26.68
N ALA A 213 14.51 7.53 26.83
CA ALA A 213 15.64 6.93 26.12
C ALA A 213 15.86 5.43 26.41
N ASN A 214 15.45 4.96 27.59
CA ASN A 214 15.45 3.55 27.97
C ASN A 214 14.40 2.71 27.21
N LEU A 215 13.33 3.33 26.72
CA LEU A 215 12.28 2.70 25.92
C LEU A 215 12.55 2.83 24.41
N ARG A 216 13.26 3.89 23.98
CA ARG A 216 13.69 4.05 22.57
C ARG A 216 14.62 2.95 22.08
N ARG A 217 15.45 2.34 22.93
CA ARG A 217 16.39 1.30 22.48
C ARG A 217 15.70 -0.01 22.04
N LYS A 218 14.40 -0.13 22.27
CA LYS A 218 13.62 -1.33 21.99
C LYS A 218 12.90 -1.29 20.63
N LEU A 219 12.75 -0.12 20.01
CA LEU A 219 11.98 0.07 18.78
C LEU A 219 12.61 1.14 17.90
N GLU A 220 12.53 0.94 16.58
CA GLU A 220 12.93 1.96 15.61
C GLU A 220 12.05 3.22 15.69
N PRO A 221 12.58 4.43 15.41
CA PRO A 221 11.84 5.70 15.51
C PRO A 221 10.48 5.72 14.78
N GLN A 222 10.45 5.19 13.55
CA GLN A 222 9.28 5.11 12.70
C GLN A 222 8.18 4.19 13.27
N GLU A 223 8.58 3.12 13.96
CA GLU A 223 7.66 2.19 14.61
C GLU A 223 7.04 2.82 15.86
N ILE A 224 7.84 3.54 16.65
CA ILE A 224 7.35 4.30 17.80
C ILE A 224 6.29 5.32 17.37
N PHE A 225 6.59 6.08 16.32
CA PHE A 225 5.69 7.11 15.82
C PHE A 225 4.39 6.51 15.27
N SER A 226 4.48 5.42 14.49
CA SER A 226 3.31 4.69 13.96
C SER A 226 2.39 4.20 15.09
N GLN A 227 2.95 3.58 16.13
CA GLN A 227 2.17 3.11 17.29
C GLN A 227 1.48 4.27 18.03
N ILE A 228 2.13 5.44 18.14
CA ILE A 228 1.53 6.63 18.77
C ILE A 228 0.38 7.19 17.93
N ILE A 229 0.52 7.27 16.60
CA ILE A 229 -0.58 7.72 15.73
C ILE A 229 -1.77 6.77 15.86
N GLN A 230 -1.53 5.46 15.82
CA GLN A 230 -2.60 4.47 15.98
C GLN A 230 -3.29 4.61 17.35
N HIS A 231 -2.52 4.83 18.40
CA HIS A 231 -3.07 5.06 19.75
C HIS A 231 -3.87 6.36 19.84
N LYS A 232 -3.38 7.45 19.23
CA LYS A 232 -4.11 8.73 19.11
C LYS A 232 -5.46 8.51 18.46
N TRP A 233 -5.51 7.80 17.33
CA TRP A 233 -6.74 7.54 16.60
C TRP A 233 -7.76 6.78 17.48
N LEU A 234 -7.32 5.73 18.17
CA LEU A 234 -8.19 4.95 19.07
C LEU A 234 -8.73 5.79 20.24
N LEU A 235 -7.89 6.67 20.81
CA LEU A 235 -8.32 7.58 21.87
C LEU A 235 -9.32 8.61 21.35
N SER A 236 -9.10 9.17 20.16
CA SER A 236 -10.00 10.11 19.52
C SER A 236 -11.36 9.48 19.18
N GLU A 237 -11.36 8.23 18.71
CA GLU A 237 -12.58 7.46 18.45
C GLU A 237 -13.38 7.26 19.74
N ARG A 238 -12.73 6.79 20.82
CA ARG A 238 -13.38 6.60 22.13
C ARG A 238 -13.89 7.90 22.74
N ALA A 239 -13.20 9.01 22.51
CA ALA A 239 -13.57 10.32 23.01
C ALA A 239 -14.62 11.04 22.15
N GLY A 240 -14.88 10.54 20.92
CA GLY A 240 -15.75 11.19 19.94
C GLY A 240 -15.22 12.54 19.43
N ARG A 241 -13.92 12.84 19.61
CA ARG A 241 -13.26 14.09 19.21
C ARG A 241 -11.75 13.89 19.12
N ASP A 242 -11.04 14.71 18.35
CA ASP A 242 -9.57 14.66 18.34
C ASP A 242 -9.00 15.01 19.73
N VAL A 243 -8.20 14.10 20.30
CA VAL A 243 -7.50 14.29 21.56
C VAL A 243 -6.17 15.03 21.41
N GLY A 244 -5.63 15.11 20.19
CA GLY A 244 -4.34 15.74 19.89
C GLY A 244 -3.12 14.88 20.26
N MET A 245 -1.95 15.30 19.78
CA MET A 245 -0.73 14.48 19.85
C MET A 245 -0.14 14.39 21.27
N ALA A 246 -0.07 15.50 22.02
CA ALA A 246 0.55 15.49 23.35
C ALA A 246 -0.17 14.57 24.36
N PRO A 247 -1.52 14.59 24.47
CA PRO A 247 -2.23 13.63 25.33
C PRO A 247 -2.06 12.18 24.87
N ALA A 248 -2.02 11.93 23.55
CA ALA A 248 -1.80 10.59 23.01
C ALA A 248 -0.43 10.03 23.37
N VAL A 249 0.64 10.84 23.28
CA VAL A 249 1.99 10.44 23.70
C VAL A 249 2.02 10.07 25.18
N GLN A 250 1.41 10.88 26.06
CA GLN A 250 1.38 10.60 27.50
C GLN A 250 0.61 9.32 27.84
N SER A 251 -0.56 9.11 27.22
CA SER A 251 -1.33 7.88 27.39
C SER A 251 -0.58 6.68 26.82
N TYR A 252 0.04 6.78 25.65
CA TYR A 252 0.83 5.69 25.07
C TYR A 252 2.01 5.26 25.96
N LEU A 253 2.72 6.22 26.55
CA LEU A 253 3.79 5.95 27.52
C LEU A 253 3.30 5.23 28.78
N THR A 254 2.10 5.58 29.25
CA THR A 254 1.53 5.06 30.51
C THR A 254 0.83 3.72 30.32
N ASP A 255 0.04 3.59 29.26
CA ASP A 255 -0.91 2.49 29.07
C ASP A 255 -0.32 1.36 28.23
N VAL A 256 0.52 1.67 27.24
CA VAL A 256 1.02 0.69 26.27
C VAL A 256 2.48 0.32 26.56
N LEU A 257 3.38 1.30 26.59
CA LEU A 257 4.81 1.04 26.75
C LEU A 257 5.20 0.53 28.15
N ALA A 258 4.47 0.93 29.20
CA ALA A 258 4.73 0.43 30.56
C ALA A 258 4.36 -1.05 30.75
N HIS A 259 3.51 -1.61 29.89
CA HIS A 259 2.98 -2.97 30.00
C HIS A 259 3.50 -3.93 28.92
N LYS A 260 4.34 -3.46 27.97
CA LYS A 260 4.96 -4.35 26.97
C LYS A 260 6.04 -5.24 27.62
N PRO A 261 6.00 -6.57 27.45
CA PRO A 261 7.05 -7.47 27.91
C PRO A 261 8.39 -7.12 27.25
N ASP A 262 9.51 -7.33 27.95
CA ASP A 262 10.85 -7.19 27.39
C ASP A 262 11.07 -8.22 26.27
N GLU A 263 11.00 -7.80 25.00
CA GLU A 263 11.27 -8.67 23.84
C GLU A 263 12.71 -9.18 23.76
N GLN A 264 13.59 -8.79 24.69
CA GLN A 264 14.89 -9.47 24.89
C GLN A 264 14.78 -10.89 25.49
N ALA A 265 13.59 -11.37 25.84
CA ALA A 265 13.40 -12.73 26.34
C ALA A 265 12.99 -13.77 25.26
N VAL A 266 12.77 -13.39 23.99
CA VAL A 266 12.25 -14.32 22.96
C VAL A 266 13.28 -14.70 21.88
N LEU A 267 14.45 -14.08 21.84
CA LEU A 267 15.57 -14.47 20.95
C LEU A 267 16.83 -14.81 21.74
N GLY A 268 16.70 -15.81 22.63
CA GLY A 268 17.79 -16.33 23.45
C GLY A 268 17.76 -17.87 23.52
N VAL A 269 17.58 -18.56 22.39
CA VAL A 269 18.02 -19.97 22.30
C VAL A 269 19.48 -19.95 21.89
N GLU A 270 20.37 -19.81 22.87
CA GLU A 270 21.71 -20.35 22.73
C GLU A 270 21.58 -21.88 22.69
N VAL A 271 21.72 -22.46 21.50
CA VAL A 271 22.09 -23.87 21.38
C VAL A 271 23.53 -23.96 21.87
N SER A 272 23.70 -24.28 23.15
CA SER A 272 24.99 -24.73 23.69
C SER A 272 24.80 -26.08 24.36
N ALA A 273 25.28 -27.10 23.65
CA ALA A 273 25.73 -28.42 24.08
C ALA A 273 25.39 -28.91 25.50
N LEU A 274 24.66 -30.03 25.57
CA LEU A 274 25.12 -31.32 26.11
C LEU A 274 24.12 -32.44 25.77
#